data_AF-N0BLU8-F1
#
_entry.id   AF-N0BLU8-F1
#
_cell.length_a   1.000
_cell.length_b   1.000
_cell.length_c   1.000
_cell.angle_alpha   90.00
_cell.angle_beta   90.00
_cell.angle_gamma   90.00
#
_symmetry.space_group_name_H-M   'P 1'
#
loop_
_entity.id
_entity.type
_entity.pdbx_description
1 polymer ?
#
loop_
_entity_poly.entity_id
_entity_poly.type
_entity_poly.pdbx_seq_one_letter_code
_entity_poly.pdbx_strand_id
1 'polypeptide(L)' 'MQESNEPLGLPRGSVRAILAIVTVGGAVVMHAMNITVPDWLISMAGTAFGFYFGMRKLK' A
#
# COMPACT_ATOMS: atom_id res chain seq x y z
N MET A 1 15.42 -20.16 -14.63
CA MET A 1 14.33 -19.97 -13.66
C MET A 1 14.82 -18.98 -12.63
N GLN A 2 14.50 -17.68 -12.79
CA GLN A 2 14.88 -16.69 -11.79
C GLN A 2 13.88 -16.77 -10.65
N GLU A 3 14.30 -17.44 -9.58
CA GLU A 3 13.60 -17.52 -8.32
C GLU A 3 13.67 -16.14 -7.65
N SER A 4 12.70 -15.29 -7.96
CA SER A 4 12.51 -14.04 -7.24
C SER A 4 11.93 -14.38 -5.87
N ASN A 5 12.80 -14.41 -4.86
CA ASN A 5 12.47 -14.36 -3.43
C ASN A 5 11.73 -13.04 -3.12
N GLU A 6 10.51 -12.89 -3.64
CA GLU A 6 9.62 -11.79 -3.31
C GLU A 6 8.43 -12.39 -2.58
N PRO A 7 8.15 -11.97 -1.32
CA PRO A 7 7.21 -12.64 -0.42
C PRO A 7 5.74 -12.67 -0.93
N LEU A 8 5.46 -12.07 -2.09
CA LEU A 8 4.14 -12.01 -2.71
C LEU A 8 4.11 -12.39 -4.20
N GLY A 9 5.24 -12.72 -4.85
CA GLY A 9 5.27 -13.18 -6.25
C GLY A 9 4.61 -12.25 -7.31
N LEU A 10 4.38 -10.98 -6.97
CA LEU A 10 3.61 -10.04 -7.79
C LEU A 10 4.52 -9.23 -8.73
N PRO A 11 4.08 -8.94 -9.98
CA PRO A 11 4.84 -8.12 -10.92
C PRO A 11 5.29 -6.79 -10.30
N ARG A 12 6.60 -6.52 -10.38
CA ARG A 12 7.21 -5.28 -9.86
C ARG A 12 6.57 -4.05 -10.50
N GLY A 13 6.33 -3.02 -9.69
CA GLY A 13 5.82 -1.72 -10.13
C GLY A 13 4.29 -1.62 -10.08
N SER A 14 3.59 -2.31 -10.99
CA SER A 14 2.16 -2.01 -11.23
C SER A 14 1.21 -2.54 -10.15
N VAL A 15 1.32 -3.81 -9.75
CA VAL A 15 0.35 -4.38 -8.79
C VAL A 15 0.55 -3.78 -7.38
N ARG A 16 1.80 -3.51 -7.00
CA ARG A 16 2.11 -2.88 -5.71
C ARG A 16 1.64 -1.42 -5.67
N ALA A 17 1.74 -0.69 -6.78
CA ALA A 17 1.21 0.66 -6.89
C ALA A 17 -0.32 0.68 -6.79
N ILE A 18 -1.00 -0.24 -7.47
CA ILE A 18 -2.46 -0.36 -7.40
C ILE A 18 -2.90 -0.68 -5.96
N LEU A 19 -2.25 -1.63 -5.29
CA LEU A 19 -2.56 -1.94 -3.88
C LEU A 19 -2.34 -0.74 -2.96
N ALA A 20 -1.25 0.01 -3.13
CA ALA A 20 -0.99 1.20 -2.33
C ALA A 20 -2.05 2.29 -2.58
N ILE A 21 -2.40 2.54 -3.85
CA ILE A 21 -3.41 3.55 -4.23
C ILE A 21 -4.79 3.16 -3.71
N VAL A 22 -5.20 1.90 -3.84
CA VAL A 22 -6.51 1.43 -3.37
C VAL A 22 -6.60 1.52 -1.84
N THR A 23 -5.55 1.10 -1.12
CA THR A 23 -5.55 1.12 0.34
C THR A 23 -5.58 2.55 0.89
N VAL A 24 -4.71 3.42 0.36
CA VAL A 24 -4.59 4.81 0.83
C VAL A 24 -5.76 5.64 0.33
N GLY A 25 -6.13 5.51 -0.94
CA GLY A 25 -7.27 6.19 -1.54
C GLY A 25 -8.60 5.81 -0.88
N GLY A 26 -8.79 4.53 -0.57
CA GLY A 26 -9.96 4.06 0.18
C GLY A 26 -10.06 4.68 1.57
N ALA A 27 -8.96 4.76 2.30
CA ALA A 27 -8.90 5.41 3.61
C ALA A 27 -9.22 6.93 3.52
N VAL A 28 -8.67 7.62 2.51
CA VAL A 28 -8.94 9.05 2.26
C VAL A 28 -10.41 9.30 1.91
N VAL A 29 -11.01 8.47 1.05
CA VAL A 29 -12.42 8.60 0.67
C VAL A 29 -13.34 8.33 1.87
N MET A 30 -13.08 7.28 2.65
CA MET A 30 -13.85 7.03 3.87
C MET A 30 -13.76 8.20 4.87
N HIS A 31 -12.57 8.78 5.02
CA HIS A 31 -12.37 9.94 5.88
C HIS A 31 -13.14 11.18 5.35
N ALA A 32 -13.12 11.42 4.04
CA ALA A 32 -13.87 12.51 3.41
C ALA A 32 -15.39 12.36 3.54
N MET A 33 -15.89 11.12 3.63
CA MET A 33 -17.31 10.82 3.82
C MET A 33 -17.75 10.86 5.30
N ASN A 34 -16.90 11.30 6.23
CA ASN A 34 -17.17 11.30 7.67
C ASN A 34 -17.52 9.90 8.24
N ILE A 35 -17.12 8.84 7.54
CA ILE A 35 -17.24 7.48 8.04
C ILE A 35 -16.14 7.28 9.06
N THR A 36 -16.47 6.68 10.21
CA THR A 36 -15.48 6.31 11.23
C THR A 36 -14.49 5.33 10.63
N VAL A 37 -13.30 5.85 10.29
CA VAL A 37 -12.21 5.04 9.75
C VAL A 37 -11.63 4.25 10.92
N PRO A 38 -11.62 2.91 10.88
CA PRO A 38 -11.04 2.12 11.95
C PRO A 38 -9.51 2.31 12.03
N ASP A 39 -8.96 2.37 13.25
CA ASP A 39 -7.52 2.59 13.48
C ASP A 39 -6.61 1.55 12.81
N TRP A 40 -7.11 0.30 12.70
CA TRP A 40 -6.38 -0.76 12.01
C TRP A 40 -6.23 -0.47 10.50
N LEU A 41 -7.21 0.19 9.88
CA LEU A 41 -7.17 0.54 8.46
C LEU A 41 -6.17 1.67 8.20
N ILE A 42 -6.09 2.64 9.11
CA ILE A 42 -5.09 3.72 9.07
C ILE A 42 -3.69 3.13 9.21
N SER A 43 -3.51 2.19 10.14
CA SER A 43 -2.24 1.48 10.33
C SER A 43 -1.82 0.71 9.07
N MET A 44 -2.74 -0.04 8.46
CA MET A 44 -2.48 -0.77 7.22
C MET A 44 -2.17 0.17 6.05
N ALA A 45 -2.90 1.27 5.91
CA ALA A 45 -2.65 2.29 4.88
C ALA A 45 -1.27 2.95 5.06
N GLY A 46 -0.90 3.27 6.30
CA GLY A 46 0.41 3.83 6.65
C GLY A 46 1.56 2.85 6.36
N THR A 47 1.41 1.57 6.71
CA THR A 47 2.40 0.53 6.38
C THR A 47 2.52 0.34 4.87
N ALA A 48 1.40 0.26 4.14
CA ALA A 48 1.41 0.12 2.69
C ALA A 48 2.07 1.33 2.01
N PHE A 49 1.75 2.54 2.47
CA PHE A 49 2.35 3.79 1.99
C PHE A 49 3.85 3.84 2.29
N GLY A 50 4.26 3.54 3.52
CA GLY A 50 5.67 3.50 3.94
C GLY A 50 6.48 2.43 3.20
N PHE A 51 5.89 1.26 2.94
CA PHE A 51 6.56 0.19 2.18
C PHE A 51 6.73 0.56 0.70
N TYR A 52 5.73 1.20 0.10
CA TYR A 52 5.78 1.61 -1.31
C TYR A 52 6.66 2.84 -1.54
N PHE A 53 6.48 3.91 -0.76
CA PHE A 53 7.23 5.16 -0.90
C PHE A 53 8.59 5.13 -0.20
N GLY A 54 8.73 4.43 0.92
CA GLY A 54 9.99 4.33 1.68
C GLY A 54 11.04 3.48 0.98
N MET A 55 10.67 2.38 0.33
CA MET A 55 11.62 1.57 -0.43
C MET A 55 12.06 2.18 -1.76
N ARG A 56 11.41 3.27 -2.21
CA ARG A 56 11.85 4.03 -3.39
C ARG A 56 13.12 4.86 -3.11
N LYS A 57 13.51 5.06 -1.84
CA LYS A 57 14.69 5.84 -1.43
C LYS A 57 15.98 5.02 -1.22
N LEU A 58 15.94 3.70 -1.29
CA LEU A 58 17.17 2.89 -1.33
C LEU A 58 17.65 2.81 -2.79
N LYS A 59 18.34 3.85 -3.24
CA LYS A 59 19.15 3.84 -4.46
C LYS A 59 20.58 4.19 -4.09
#